data_AF-A0A7S2Z6U3-F1
#
_entry.id   AF-A0A7S2Z6U3-F1
#
_cell.length_a   1.000
_cell.length_b   1.000
_cell.length_c   1.000
_cell.angle_alpha   90.00
_cell.angle_beta   90.00
_cell.angle_gamma   90.00
#
_symmetry.space_group_name_H-M   'P 1'
#
loop_
_entity.id
_entity.type
_entity.pdbx_description
1 polymer ?
#
loop_
_entity_poly.entity_id
_entity_poly.type
_entity_poly.pdbx_seq_one_letter_code
_entity_poly.pdbx_strand_id
1 'polypeptide(L)'
;EGDLVNEDDLEVVLVGGATRMPCISKLIQERVGKRPKSGLVNPEEAVAVGAGLTAAALKGAIPREDIILLDENPSAEDIALLGKKLESIVDAIGNEGGV
;
A
#
# COMPACT_ATOMS: atom_id res chain seq x y z
N GLU A 1 11.31 15.74 -1.63
CA GLU A 1 11.94 14.46 -2.03
C GLU A 1 11.05 13.34 -1.54
N GLY A 2 10.50 12.53 -2.44
CA GLY A 2 9.77 11.33 -2.03
C GLY A 2 10.77 10.26 -1.59
N ASP A 3 10.52 9.63 -0.45
CA ASP A 3 11.27 8.45 -0.03
C ASP A 3 11.20 7.41 -1.14
N LEU A 4 12.33 7.22 -1.84
CA LEU A 4 12.49 6.14 -2.80
C LEU A 4 12.56 4.86 -1.97
N VAL A 5 11.53 4.02 -2.08
CA VAL A 5 11.50 2.72 -1.42
C VAL A 5 12.71 1.92 -1.91
N ASN A 6 13.66 1.60 -1.03
CA ASN A 6 14.77 0.76 -1.42
C ASN A 6 14.25 -0.67 -1.62
N GLU A 7 14.79 -1.39 -2.59
CA GLU A 7 14.40 -2.78 -2.82
C GLU A 7 14.60 -3.63 -1.57
N ASP A 8 15.57 -3.28 -0.71
CA ASP A 8 15.85 -3.93 0.58
C ASP A 8 14.72 -3.79 1.60
N ASP A 9 13.91 -2.74 1.53
CA ASP A 9 12.79 -2.47 2.44
C ASP A 9 11.52 -3.25 2.09
N LEU A 10 11.50 -3.93 0.93
CA LEU A 10 10.34 -4.71 0.49
C LEU A 10 10.16 -6.02 1.27
N GLU A 11 8.93 -6.30 1.67
CA GLU A 11 8.56 -7.52 2.36
C GLU A 11 7.69 -8.42 1.49
N VAL A 12 7.85 -9.73 1.65
CA VAL A 12 7.06 -10.71 0.92
C VAL A 12 5.98 -11.28 1.84
N VAL A 13 4.72 -11.09 1.46
CA VAL A 13 3.55 -11.63 2.17
C VAL A 13 2.82 -12.59 1.23
N LEU A 14 2.50 -13.80 1.73
CA LEU A 14 1.74 -14.79 0.98
C LEU A 14 0.28 -14.77 1.43
N VAL A 15 -0.63 -14.62 0.46
CA VAL A 15 -2.07 -14.55 0.70
C VAL A 15 -2.78 -15.59 -0.18
N GLY A 16 -3.85 -16.20 0.34
CA GLY A 16 -4.61 -17.28 -0.29
C GLY A 16 -4.17 -18.67 0.16
N GLY A 17 -5.13 -19.57 0.41
CA GLY A 17 -4.86 -20.88 1.04
C GLY A 17 -3.91 -21.80 0.25
N ALA A 18 -3.84 -21.65 -1.09
CA ALA A 18 -2.89 -22.39 -1.92
C ALA A 18 -1.43 -22.13 -1.51
N THR A 19 -1.12 -20.94 -0.97
CA THR A 19 0.23 -20.54 -0.56
C THR A 19 0.78 -21.30 0.65
N ARG A 20 -0.05 -22.11 1.35
CA ARG A 20 0.41 -23.02 2.40
C ARG A 20 1.28 -24.16 1.88
N MET A 21 1.25 -24.43 0.57
CA MET A 21 2.08 -25.46 -0.05
C MET A 21 3.56 -25.09 0.11
N PRO A 22 4.40 -25.94 0.76
CA PRO A 22 5.80 -25.60 1.02
C PRO A 22 6.64 -25.30 -0.22
N CYS A 23 6.29 -25.90 -1.37
CA CYS A 23 6.99 -25.65 -2.63
C CYS A 23 6.79 -24.22 -3.14
N ILE A 24 5.65 -23.58 -2.87
CA ILE A 24 5.38 -22.20 -3.29
C ILE A 24 6.27 -21.23 -2.51
N SER A 25 6.37 -21.40 -1.18
CA SER A 25 7.25 -20.56 -0.36
C SER A 25 8.72 -20.68 -0.78
N LYS A 26 9.18 -21.90 -1.09
CA LYS A 26 10.55 -22.13 -1.60
C LYS A 26 10.78 -21.47 -2.95
N LEU A 27 9.85 -21.64 -3.89
CA LEU A 27 9.93 -21.04 -5.22
C LEU A 27 10.00 -19.51 -5.14
N ILE A 28 9.17 -18.89 -4.30
CA ILE A 28 9.20 -17.44 -4.11
C ILE A 28 10.53 -17.00 -3.49
N GLN A 29 11.05 -17.73 -2.51
CA GLN A 29 12.35 -17.45 -1.92
C GLN A 29 13.49 -17.54 -2.95
N GLU A 30 13.47 -18.53 -3.84
CA GLU A 30 14.44 -18.69 -4.93
C GLU A 30 14.34 -17.58 -5.99
N ARG A 31 13.12 -17.10 -6.27
CA ARG A 31 12.87 -16.10 -7.32
C ARG A 31 13.07 -14.65 -6.85
N VAL A 32 12.63 -14.34 -5.63
CA VAL A 32 12.60 -12.99 -5.07
C VAL A 32 13.81 -12.74 -4.17
N GLY A 33 14.53 -13.80 -3.75
CA GLY A 33 15.69 -13.69 -2.85
C GLY A 33 15.34 -13.33 -1.41
N LYS A 34 14.04 -13.12 -1.11
CA LYS A 34 13.53 -12.77 0.22
C LYS A 34 12.64 -13.86 0.76
N ARG A 35 12.78 -14.13 2.07
CA ARG A 35 11.94 -15.10 2.76
C ARG A 35 10.55 -14.49 3.03
N PRO A 36 9.46 -15.17 2.63
CA PRO A 36 8.13 -14.70 2.98
C PRO A 36 7.90 -14.64 4.49
N LYS A 37 7.22 -13.59 4.97
CA LYS A 37 6.79 -13.49 6.36
C LYS A 37 5.79 -14.59 6.68
N SER A 38 6.05 -15.34 7.75
CA SER A 38 5.20 -16.42 8.23
C SER A 38 4.67 -16.10 9.63
N GLY A 39 3.41 -16.44 9.90
CA GLY A 39 2.78 -16.32 11.22
C GLY A 39 2.18 -14.95 11.57
N LEU A 40 2.52 -13.88 10.84
CA LEU A 40 1.95 -12.53 11.08
C LEU A 40 0.62 -12.30 10.37
N VAL A 41 0.38 -13.01 9.26
CA VAL A 41 -0.79 -12.83 8.39
C VAL A 41 -1.44 -14.19 8.18
N ASN A 42 -2.76 -14.28 8.40
CA ASN A 42 -3.55 -15.44 8.05
C ASN A 42 -3.90 -15.41 6.54
N PRO A 43 -3.37 -16.31 5.69
CA PRO A 43 -3.57 -16.24 4.24
C PRO A 43 -5.03 -16.37 3.80
N GLU A 44 -5.87 -17.04 4.60
CA GLU A 44 -7.28 -17.27 4.29
C GLU A 44 -8.16 -16.05 4.59
N GLU A 45 -7.79 -15.26 5.60
CA GLU A 45 -8.66 -14.22 6.17
C GLU A 45 -8.19 -12.80 5.88
N ALA A 46 -6.90 -12.62 5.56
CA ALA A 46 -6.28 -11.30 5.40
C ALA A 46 -7.03 -10.39 4.41
N VAL A 47 -7.50 -10.95 3.30
CA VAL A 47 -8.25 -10.20 2.28
C VAL A 47 -9.60 -9.72 2.82
N ALA A 48 -10.34 -10.59 3.50
CA ALA A 48 -11.65 -10.27 4.04
C ALA A 48 -11.55 -9.21 5.16
N VAL A 49 -10.53 -9.32 6.01
CA VAL A 49 -10.23 -8.32 7.04
C VAL A 49 -9.88 -6.97 6.43
N GLY A 50 -9.02 -6.94 5.40
CA GLY A 50 -8.66 -5.72 4.69
C GLY A 50 -9.88 -5.05 4.03
N ALA A 51 -10.74 -5.84 3.37
CA ALA A 51 -11.97 -5.32 2.78
C ALA A 51 -12.94 -4.73 3.83
N GLY A 52 -13.05 -5.37 4.99
CA GLY A 52 -13.86 -4.87 6.11
C GLY A 52 -13.33 -3.55 6.68
N LEU A 53 -12.02 -3.41 6.81
CA LEU A 53 -11.36 -2.18 7.25
C LEU A 53 -11.64 -1.03 6.28
N THR A 54 -11.50 -1.28 4.97
CA THR A 54 -11.83 -0.31 3.92
C THR A 54 -13.30 0.12 3.99
N ALA A 55 -14.22 -0.83 4.16
CA ALA A 55 -15.64 -0.52 4.29
C ALA A 55 -15.96 0.31 5.56
N ALA A 56 -15.27 0.05 6.67
CA ALA A 56 -15.40 0.83 7.91
C ALA A 56 -14.86 2.26 7.73
N ALA A 57 -13.72 2.42 7.06
CA ALA A 57 -13.16 3.73 6.72
C ALA A 57 -14.12 4.55 5.84
N LEU A 58 -14.75 3.93 4.83
CA LEU A 58 -15.74 4.60 3.97
C LEU A 58 -16.99 5.06 4.74
N LYS A 59 -17.37 4.35 5.81
CA LYS A 59 -18.47 4.74 6.70
C LYS A 59 -18.10 5.81 7.73
N GLY A 60 -16.85 6.26 7.77
CA GLY A 60 -16.35 7.24 8.73
C GLY A 60 -16.16 6.67 10.14
N ALA A 61 -16.06 5.34 10.28
CA ALA A 61 -15.79 4.69 11.57
C ALA A 61 -14.28 4.68 11.92
N ILE A 62 -13.42 5.06 10.96
CA ILE A 62 -11.97 5.17 11.12
C ILE A 62 -11.59 6.59 10.71
N PRO A 63 -10.75 7.31 11.48
CA PRO A 63 -10.22 8.61 11.09
C PRO A 63 -9.52 8.51 9.73
N ARG A 64 -9.79 9.46 8.82
CA ARG A 64 -9.17 9.48 7.48
C ARG A 64 -7.65 9.68 7.51
N GLU A 65 -7.15 10.21 8.61
CA GLU A 65 -5.73 10.41 8.88
C GLU A 65 -4.97 9.10 9.18
N ASP A 66 -5.69 8.01 9.50
CA ASP A 66 -5.06 6.71 9.79
C ASP A 66 -4.93 5.80 8.56
N ILE A 67 -5.74 6.04 7.51
CA ILE A 67 -5.77 5.19 6.31
C ILE A 67 -6.05 6.03 5.07
N ILE A 68 -5.04 6.15 4.20
CA ILE A 68 -5.18 6.62 2.82
C ILE A 68 -4.92 5.42 1.90
N LEU A 69 -5.94 5.00 1.14
CA LEU A 69 -5.82 3.98 0.10
C LEU A 69 -5.90 4.66 -1.26
N LEU A 70 -4.79 4.65 -1.98
CA LEU A 70 -4.72 5.04 -3.38
C LEU A 70 -4.55 3.75 -4.20
N ASP A 71 -5.67 3.23 -4.69
CA ASP A 71 -5.67 2.05 -5.56
C ASP A 71 -5.62 2.56 -7.01
N GLU A 72 -4.47 2.36 -7.65
CA GLU A 72 -4.23 2.88 -9.00
C GLU A 72 -4.28 1.74 -10.02
N ASN A 73 -5.05 1.95 -11.08
CA ASN A 73 -4.68 1.45 -12.40
C ASN A 73 -4.08 2.67 -13.11
N PRO A 74 -2.76 2.94 -12.98
CA PRO A 74 -2.26 4.27 -13.24
C PRO A 74 -2.33 4.56 -14.74
N SER A 75 -3.25 5.44 -15.12
CA SER A 75 -3.17 6.11 -16.41
C SER A 75 -2.23 7.31 -16.29
N ALA A 76 -1.58 7.68 -17.39
CA ALA A 76 -0.69 8.85 -17.39
C ALA A 76 -1.42 10.15 -16.98
N GLU A 77 -2.74 10.23 -17.19
CA GLU A 77 -3.58 11.35 -16.78
C GLU A 77 -3.74 11.43 -15.25
N ASP A 78 -3.87 10.31 -14.56
CA ASP A 78 -4.03 10.27 -13.10
C ASP A 78 -2.77 10.78 -12.39
N ILE A 79 -1.59 10.38 -12.87
CA ILE A 79 -0.29 10.86 -12.36
C ILE A 79 -0.15 12.38 -12.54
N ALA A 80 -0.55 12.89 -13.71
CA ALA A 80 -0.49 14.32 -14.00
C ALA A 80 -1.48 15.14 -13.14
N LEU A 81 -2.64 14.58 -12.82
CA LEU A 81 -3.64 15.24 -11.97
C LEU A 81 -3.20 15.28 -10.51
N LEU A 82 -2.58 14.22 -9.98
CA LEU A 82 -1.99 14.21 -8.64
C LEU A 82 -0.88 15.25 -8.50
N GLY A 83 0.01 15.36 -9.50
CA GLY A 83 1.06 16.38 -9.51
C GLY A 83 0.52 17.80 -9.38
N LYS A 84 -0.50 18.15 -10.17
CA LYS A 84 -1.16 19.47 -10.10
C LYS A 84 -1.85 19.73 -8.76
N LYS A 85 -2.45 18.69 -8.15
CA LYS A 85 -3.11 18.82 -6.84
C LYS A 85 -2.10 19.05 -5.73
N LEU A 86 -0.97 18.33 -5.75
CA LEU A 86 0.15 18.54 -4.84
C LEU A 86 0.75 19.95 -4.99
N GLU A 87 1.00 20.40 -6.23
CA GLU A 87 1.44 21.77 -6.51
C GLU A 87 0.47 22.80 -5.93
N SER A 88 -0.84 22.64 -6.14
CA SER A 88 -1.84 23.57 -5.59
C SER A 88 -1.88 23.61 -4.06
N ILE A 89 -1.62 22.49 -3.39
CA ILE A 89 -1.57 22.40 -1.93
C ILE A 89 -0.28 23.06 -1.43
N VAL A 90 0.85 22.82 -2.09
CA VAL A 90 2.14 23.45 -1.77
C VAL A 90 2.07 24.96 -1.99
N ASP A 91 1.43 25.43 -3.06
CA ASP A 91 1.22 26.84 -3.34
C ASP A 91 0.29 27.49 -2.30
N ALA A 92 -0.79 26.81 -1.93
CA ALA A 92 -1.70 27.30 -0.89
C ALA A 92 -1.01 27.42 0.48
N ILE A 93 -0.16 26.46 0.83
CA ILE A 93 0.61 26.48 2.10
C ILE A 93 1.77 27.49 2.03
N GLY A 94 2.44 27.59 0.88
CA GLY A 94 3.55 28.52 0.65
C GLY A 94 3.12 29.99 0.68
N ASN A 95 1.85 30.28 0.33
CA ASN A 95 1.29 31.63 0.37
C ASN A 95 0.81 32.05 1.77
N GLU A 96 0.75 31.13 2.75
CA GLU A 96 0.50 31.44 4.16
C GLU A 96 1.80 31.56 4.99
N GLY A 97 2.97 31.30 4.39
CA GLY A 97 4.26 31.21 5.07
C GLY A 97 5.35 32.21 4.64
N GLY A 98 5.07 33.18 3.77
CA GLY A 98 6.06 34.13 3.28
C GLY A 98 5.63 35.59 3.35
N VAL A 99 6.21 36.32 4.32
CA VAL A 99 6.29 37.80 4.51
C VAL A 99 5.00 38.61 4.63
#